data_AF-A0A3A8SXT5-F1
#
_entry.id   AF-A0A3A8SXT5-F1
#
_cell.length_a   1.000
_cell.length_b   1.000
_cell.length_c   1.000
_cell.angle_alpha   90.00
_cell.angle_beta   90.00
_cell.angle_gamma   90.00
#
_symmetry.space_group_name_H-M   'P 1'
#
loop_
_entity.id
_entity.type
_entity.pdbx_description
1 polymer ?
#
loop_
_entity_poly.entity_id
_entity_poly.type
_entity_poly.pdbx_seq_one_letter_code
_entity_poly.pdbx_strand_id
1 'polypeptide(L)'
;MPTDDGDFPLVGRLQAHLEAIYGFRCEARAEAFVVVDAEVAALLGGTGRAPEELLVLEARGELEVALYLDPGLRERMERYSSSSLGAVLEGDLDGYCQVTEGVSHFLYVAHTAHYERTVSLLELEAQAEVDKFVVCLMHRWGEGVAGWARELLGRLFDQVAYQPLLSVEERWRYEEANRLSRRFCARLMGHVLSRRLDRLLGDLRYAYRLGAEAKLRHFAHGG
;
A
#
# COMPACT_ATOMS: atom_id res chain seq x y z
N MET A 1 2.48 19.61 15.27
CA MET A 1 3.15 19.09 16.48
C MET A 1 3.91 17.84 16.06
N PRO A 2 5.18 17.64 16.43
CA PRO A 2 5.76 16.31 16.29
C PRO A 2 5.08 15.40 17.32
N THR A 3 4.37 14.39 16.84
CA THR A 3 3.75 13.33 17.64
C THR A 3 4.82 12.32 18.02
N ASP A 4 4.84 11.96 19.31
CA ASP A 4 5.56 10.86 19.98
C ASP A 4 6.67 10.17 19.14
N ASP A 5 7.94 10.42 19.49
CA ASP A 5 9.16 9.89 18.84
C ASP A 5 9.28 8.35 18.98
N GLY A 6 8.33 7.60 18.40
CA GLY A 6 8.47 6.18 18.14
C GLY A 6 9.32 5.99 16.89
N ASP A 7 10.40 5.21 16.98
CA ASP A 7 11.09 4.73 15.79
C ASP A 7 10.17 3.70 15.09
N PHE A 8 9.74 4.00 13.85
CA PHE A 8 8.93 3.12 13.02
C PHE A 8 9.77 2.54 11.87
N PRO A 9 10.81 1.73 12.14
CA PRO A 9 11.80 1.35 11.13
C PRO A 9 11.20 0.49 10.01
N LEU A 10 10.08 -0.20 10.25
CA LEU A 10 9.37 -0.91 9.19
C LEU A 10 8.70 0.04 8.21
N VAL A 11 8.08 1.11 8.69
CA VAL A 11 7.44 2.16 7.84
C VAL A 11 8.49 2.76 6.92
N GLY A 12 9.64 3.17 7.48
CA GLY A 12 10.75 3.71 6.69
C GLY A 12 11.29 2.74 5.64
N ARG A 13 11.46 1.46 6.00
CA ARG A 13 11.91 0.41 5.07
C ARG A 13 10.89 0.15 3.96
N LEU A 14 9.60 0.11 4.27
CA LEU A 14 8.53 -0.06 3.28
C LEU A 14 8.53 1.11 2.29
N GLN A 15 8.61 2.35 2.78
CA GLN A 15 8.69 3.52 1.92
C GLN A 15 9.92 3.44 1.00
N ALA A 16 11.10 3.13 1.55
CA ALA A 16 12.32 3.00 0.76
C ALA A 16 12.23 1.89 -0.30
N HIS A 17 11.52 0.80 0.00
CA HIS A 17 11.28 -0.29 -0.94
C HIS A 17 10.36 0.17 -2.09
N LEU A 18 9.24 0.83 -1.77
CA LEU A 18 8.32 1.37 -2.79
C LEU A 18 9.02 2.44 -3.66
N GLU A 19 9.81 3.32 -3.06
CA GLU A 19 10.65 4.30 -3.76
C GLU A 19 11.61 3.63 -4.75
N ALA A 20 12.24 2.51 -4.36
CA ALA A 20 13.13 1.73 -5.24
C ALA A 20 12.37 1.04 -6.40
N ILE A 21 11.19 0.48 -6.12
CA ILE A 21 10.31 -0.14 -7.12
C ILE A 21 9.91 0.93 -8.16
N TYR A 22 9.41 2.07 -7.70
CA TYR A 22 8.87 3.13 -8.55
C TYR A 22 9.90 4.11 -9.11
N GLY A 23 11.14 4.05 -8.61
CA GLY A 23 12.26 4.81 -9.16
C GLY A 23 12.16 6.31 -8.92
N PHE A 24 11.65 6.72 -7.76
CA PHE A 24 11.66 8.12 -7.30
C PHE A 24 11.95 8.18 -5.80
N ARG A 25 12.17 9.39 -5.26
CA ARG A 25 12.29 9.63 -3.82
C ARG A 25 11.25 10.65 -3.38
N CYS A 26 10.63 10.41 -2.23
CA CYS A 26 9.79 11.38 -1.57
C CYS A 26 10.61 12.07 -0.48
N GLU A 27 10.49 13.39 -0.38
CA GLU A 27 11.13 14.16 0.68
C GLU A 27 10.45 13.91 2.03
N ALA A 28 9.12 13.76 2.03
CA ALA A 28 8.35 13.42 3.21
C ALA A 28 8.57 11.96 3.60
N ARG A 29 8.80 11.71 4.89
CA ARG A 29 9.07 10.39 5.46
C ARG A 29 7.90 9.94 6.31
N ALA A 30 7.19 8.90 5.88
CA ALA A 30 5.94 8.43 6.52
C ALA A 30 6.09 8.22 8.04
N GLU A 31 7.26 7.75 8.48
CA GLU A 31 7.59 7.55 9.90
C GLU A 31 7.44 8.81 10.76
N ALA A 32 7.67 10.00 10.20
CA ALA A 32 7.52 11.29 10.88
C ALA A 32 6.06 11.76 10.97
N PHE A 33 5.12 11.06 10.32
CA PHE A 33 3.70 11.39 10.30
C PHE A 33 2.85 10.33 11.02
N VAL A 34 3.48 9.34 11.66
CA VAL A 34 2.76 8.28 12.35
C VAL A 34 2.10 8.80 13.62
N VAL A 35 0.84 8.43 13.81
CA VAL A 35 0.06 8.66 15.03
C VAL A 35 -0.39 7.29 15.55
N VAL A 36 -0.11 6.99 16.81
CA VAL A 36 -0.52 5.72 17.46
C VAL A 36 -1.57 5.92 18.55
N ASP A 37 -1.80 7.17 18.94
CA ASP A 37 -2.81 7.55 19.91
C ASP A 37 -4.17 7.71 19.21
N ALA A 38 -5.13 6.86 19.58
CA ALA A 38 -6.47 6.86 19.00
C ALA A 38 -7.26 8.15 19.30
N GLU A 39 -7.03 8.80 20.44
CA GLU A 39 -7.66 10.07 20.77
C GLU A 39 -7.11 11.20 19.88
N VAL A 40 -5.79 11.21 19.67
CA VAL A 40 -5.16 12.15 18.74
C VAL A 40 -5.65 11.91 17.31
N ALA A 41 -5.72 10.65 16.87
CA ALA A 41 -6.24 10.31 15.55
C ALA A 41 -7.70 10.77 15.38
N ALA A 42 -8.56 10.56 16.38
CA ALA A 42 -9.94 11.03 16.35
C ALA A 42 -10.05 12.55 16.25
N LEU A 43 -9.19 13.30 16.96
CA LEU A 43 -9.12 14.77 16.84
C LEU A 43 -8.70 15.24 15.44
N LEU A 44 -7.91 14.44 14.73
CA LEU A 44 -7.47 14.67 13.36
C LEU A 44 -8.49 14.17 12.31
N GLY A 45 -9.63 13.62 12.74
CA GLY A 45 -10.70 13.15 11.85
C GLY A 45 -10.66 11.65 11.53
N GLY A 46 -9.83 10.88 12.25
CA GLY A 46 -9.82 9.41 12.16
C GLY A 46 -11.13 8.79 12.60
N THR A 47 -11.52 7.72 11.91
CA THR A 47 -12.80 7.04 12.15
C THR A 47 -12.70 5.96 13.22
N GLY A 48 -11.50 5.44 13.49
CA GLY A 48 -11.25 4.33 14.41
C GLY A 48 -11.83 3.01 13.91
N ARG A 49 -12.13 2.91 12.60
CA ARG A 49 -12.79 1.73 12.00
C ARG A 49 -11.78 0.77 11.38
N ALA A 50 -10.56 1.22 11.12
CA ALA A 50 -9.51 0.42 10.51
C ALA A 50 -8.23 0.43 11.37
N PRO A 51 -7.43 -0.66 11.33
CA PRO A 51 -6.13 -0.71 12.01
C PRO A 51 -5.09 0.28 11.46
N GLU A 52 -5.35 0.86 10.29
CA GLU A 52 -4.56 1.90 9.65
C GLU A 52 -5.51 2.91 8.99
N GLU A 53 -5.22 4.21 9.12
CA GLU A 53 -5.95 5.27 8.42
C GLU A 53 -5.00 6.41 8.01
N LEU A 54 -4.99 6.77 6.72
CA LEU A 54 -4.36 8.00 6.26
C LEU A 54 -5.34 9.16 6.38
N LEU A 55 -5.06 10.06 7.32
CA LEU A 55 -5.83 11.28 7.56
C LEU A 55 -5.25 12.40 6.69
N VAL A 56 -6.12 13.08 5.94
CA VAL A 56 -5.74 14.11 4.99
C VAL A 56 -6.62 15.33 5.18
N LEU A 57 -6.00 16.49 5.37
CA LEU A 57 -6.67 17.78 5.45
C LEU A 57 -6.03 18.73 4.45
N GLU A 58 -6.82 19.23 3.50
CA GLU A 58 -6.39 20.30 2.61
C GLU A 58 -6.86 21.64 3.19
N ALA A 59 -5.92 22.51 3.56
CA ALA A 59 -6.22 23.80 4.14
C ALA A 59 -5.18 24.85 3.70
N ARG A 60 -5.66 26.04 3.31
CA ARG A 60 -4.81 27.20 2.98
C ARG A 60 -3.76 26.94 1.88
N GLY A 61 -4.06 26.02 0.95
CA GLY A 61 -3.14 25.65 -0.14
C GLY A 61 -2.03 24.70 0.29
N GLU A 62 -2.12 24.16 1.51
CA GLU A 62 -1.23 23.13 2.03
C GLU A 62 -2.01 21.83 2.27
N LEU A 63 -1.28 20.71 2.22
CA LEU A 63 -1.80 19.39 2.54
C LEU A 63 -1.20 18.94 3.85
N GLU A 64 -2.05 18.80 4.88
CA GLU A 64 -1.69 18.20 6.15
C GLU A 64 -2.04 16.71 6.12
N VAL A 65 -1.12 15.87 6.58
CA VAL A 65 -1.25 14.41 6.53
C VAL A 65 -0.89 13.81 7.88
N ALA A 66 -1.59 12.77 8.30
CA ALA A 66 -1.20 11.91 9.42
C ALA A 66 -1.49 10.45 9.06
N LEU A 67 -0.60 9.54 9.46
CA LEU A 67 -0.74 8.11 9.26
C LEU A 67 -1.08 7.47 10.61
N TYR A 68 -2.36 7.18 10.85
CA TYR A 68 -2.75 6.48 12.06
C TYR A 68 -2.43 4.99 11.94
N LEU A 69 -1.77 4.43 12.95
CA LEU A 69 -1.56 2.99 13.11
C LEU A 69 -2.09 2.57 14.49
N ASP A 70 -3.05 1.64 14.49
CA ASP A 70 -3.63 1.11 15.71
C ASP A 70 -2.56 0.48 16.62
N PRO A 71 -2.67 0.60 17.96
CA PRO A 71 -1.72 0.00 18.90
C PRO A 71 -1.47 -1.50 18.68
N GLY A 72 -2.49 -2.28 18.30
CA GLY A 72 -2.33 -3.70 17.99
C GLY A 72 -1.52 -3.94 16.73
N LEU A 73 -1.57 -3.04 15.75
CA LEU A 73 -0.72 -3.07 14.56
C LEU A 73 0.73 -2.72 14.91
N ARG A 74 0.95 -1.74 15.79
CA ARG A 74 2.28 -1.41 16.34
C ARG A 74 2.92 -2.62 17.02
N GLU A 75 2.18 -3.31 17.90
CA GLU A 75 2.68 -4.51 18.59
C GLU A 75 3.04 -5.65 17.61
N ARG A 76 2.30 -5.79 16.50
CA ARG A 76 2.66 -6.73 15.42
C ARG A 76 3.98 -6.32 14.76
N MET A 77 4.15 -5.03 14.43
CA MET A 77 5.37 -4.51 13.80
C MET A 77 6.62 -4.71 14.65
N GLU A 78 6.51 -4.54 15.97
CA GLU A 78 7.61 -4.79 16.90
C GLU A 78 8.08 -6.24 16.83
N ARG A 79 7.17 -7.21 16.72
CA ARG A 79 7.51 -8.64 16.53
C ARG A 79 8.14 -8.96 15.18
N TYR A 80 7.84 -8.16 14.16
CA TYR A 80 8.46 -8.32 12.84
C TYR A 80 9.94 -7.92 12.86
N SER A 81 10.34 -7.00 13.74
CA SER A 81 11.72 -6.51 13.82
C SER A 81 12.74 -7.60 14.16
N SER A 82 12.31 -8.63 14.90
CA SER A 82 13.12 -9.78 15.28
C SER A 82 12.97 -11.01 14.36
N SER A 83 12.16 -10.89 13.29
CA SER A 83 11.78 -12.01 12.41
C SER A 83 12.28 -11.79 10.99
N SER A 84 12.57 -12.87 10.27
CA SER A 84 12.81 -12.75 8.83
C SER A 84 11.50 -12.37 8.13
N LEU A 85 11.58 -11.58 7.05
CA LEU A 85 10.39 -11.19 6.30
C LEU A 85 9.62 -12.42 5.78
N GLY A 86 10.31 -13.51 5.45
CA GLY A 86 9.66 -14.75 5.02
C GLY A 86 8.78 -15.36 6.09
N ALA A 87 9.25 -15.40 7.34
CA ALA A 87 8.45 -15.88 8.47
C ALA A 87 7.27 -14.94 8.78
N VAL A 88 7.45 -13.63 8.61
CA VAL A 88 6.37 -12.64 8.76
C VAL A 88 5.28 -12.86 7.71
N LEU A 89 5.63 -13.01 6.43
CA LEU A 89 4.62 -13.21 5.37
C LEU A 89 3.89 -14.57 5.45
N GLU A 90 4.52 -15.57 6.07
CA GLU A 90 3.88 -16.86 6.34
C GLU A 90 2.96 -16.79 7.56
N GLY A 91 3.39 -16.14 8.65
CA GLY A 91 2.64 -16.09 9.90
C GLY A 91 1.63 -14.96 10.03
N ASP A 92 1.86 -13.83 9.35
CA ASP A 92 1.07 -12.60 9.49
C ASP A 92 1.12 -11.70 8.24
N LEU A 93 0.67 -12.25 7.10
CA LEU A 93 0.57 -11.48 5.85
C LEU A 93 -0.38 -10.28 5.98
N ASP A 94 -1.52 -10.46 6.66
CA ASP A 94 -2.54 -9.44 6.82
C ASP A 94 -1.97 -8.17 7.50
N GLY A 95 -1.26 -8.35 8.61
CA GLY A 95 -0.70 -7.20 9.34
C GLY A 95 0.42 -6.52 8.58
N TYR A 96 1.25 -7.31 7.89
CA TYR A 96 2.26 -6.73 7.00
C TYR A 96 1.64 -5.93 5.85
N CYS A 97 0.54 -6.43 5.28
CA CYS A 97 -0.22 -5.76 4.24
C CYS A 97 -0.90 -4.47 4.72
N GLN A 98 -1.45 -4.45 5.93
CA GLN A 98 -2.05 -3.23 6.53
C GLN A 98 -1.02 -2.10 6.66
N VAL A 99 0.18 -2.38 7.15
CA VAL A 99 1.24 -1.37 7.21
C VAL A 99 1.68 -0.95 5.80
N THR A 100 1.80 -1.91 4.88
CA THR A 100 2.16 -1.62 3.48
C THR A 100 1.14 -0.71 2.80
N GLU A 101 -0.15 -0.91 3.07
CA GLU A 101 -1.26 -0.11 2.56
C GLU A 101 -1.16 1.34 3.03
N GLY A 102 -0.97 1.59 4.32
CA GLY A 102 -0.81 2.95 4.83
C GLY A 102 0.42 3.68 4.29
N VAL A 103 1.54 2.97 4.16
CA VAL A 103 2.75 3.55 3.54
C VAL A 103 2.55 3.82 2.05
N SER A 104 1.86 2.92 1.34
CA SER A 104 1.47 3.13 -0.06
C SER A 104 0.58 4.37 -0.21
N HIS A 105 -0.45 4.49 0.63
CA HIS A 105 -1.36 5.64 0.62
C HIS A 105 -0.61 6.95 0.88
N PHE A 106 0.19 7.00 1.95
CA PHE A 106 1.02 8.16 2.27
C PHE A 106 1.90 8.56 1.09
N LEU A 107 2.67 7.61 0.55
CA LEU A 107 3.63 7.87 -0.51
C LEU A 107 2.93 8.30 -1.80
N TYR A 108 1.79 7.70 -2.13
CA TYR A 108 1.02 8.03 -3.33
C TYR A 108 0.38 9.41 -3.24
N VAL A 109 -0.19 9.77 -2.08
CA VAL A 109 -0.75 11.10 -1.83
C VAL A 109 0.36 12.16 -1.89
N ALA A 110 1.49 11.95 -1.19
CA ALA A 110 2.62 12.87 -1.22
C ALA A 110 3.19 13.05 -2.64
N HIS A 111 3.34 11.96 -3.39
CA HIS A 111 3.77 12.01 -4.79
C HIS A 111 2.79 12.79 -5.66
N THR A 112 1.50 12.52 -5.53
CA THR A 112 0.45 13.15 -6.35
C THR A 112 0.32 14.64 -6.05
N ALA A 113 0.40 15.02 -4.77
CA ALA A 113 0.42 16.42 -4.32
C ALA A 113 1.64 17.19 -4.85
N HIS A 114 2.82 16.57 -4.88
CA HIS A 114 4.03 17.19 -5.44
C HIS A 114 3.88 17.57 -6.93
N TYR A 115 3.04 16.85 -7.69
CA TYR A 115 2.74 17.17 -9.09
C TYR A 115 1.45 17.96 -9.28
N GLU A 116 0.87 18.52 -8.20
CA GLU A 116 -0.39 19.29 -8.20
C GLU A 116 -1.55 18.54 -8.87
N ARG A 117 -1.62 17.23 -8.64
CA ARG A 117 -2.67 16.36 -9.18
C ARG A 117 -3.71 16.04 -8.11
N THR A 118 -4.91 15.75 -8.55
CA THR A 118 -5.96 15.19 -7.70
C THR A 118 -5.79 13.68 -7.56
N VAL A 119 -6.11 13.15 -6.38
CA VAL A 119 -6.20 11.71 -6.13
C VAL A 119 -7.65 11.31 -5.82
N SER A 120 -8.11 10.22 -6.43
CA SER A 120 -9.38 9.59 -6.11
C SER A 120 -9.19 8.44 -5.12
N LEU A 121 -10.17 8.18 -4.26
CA LEU A 121 -10.08 7.05 -3.34
C LEU A 121 -9.94 5.71 -4.08
N LEU A 122 -10.64 5.53 -5.22
CA LEU A 122 -10.56 4.27 -5.97
C LEU A 122 -9.16 4.01 -6.54
N GLU A 123 -8.49 5.03 -7.11
CA GLU A 123 -7.12 4.82 -7.62
C GLU A 123 -6.12 4.59 -6.49
N LEU A 124 -6.36 5.20 -5.33
CA LEU A 124 -5.52 5.07 -4.14
C LEU A 124 -5.54 3.63 -3.62
N GLU A 125 -6.75 3.09 -3.41
CA GLU A 125 -6.95 1.69 -3.00
C GLU A 125 -6.39 0.71 -4.04
N ALA A 126 -6.65 0.95 -5.33
CA ALA A 126 -6.14 0.09 -6.39
C ALA A 126 -4.60 0.09 -6.45
N GLN A 127 -3.96 1.24 -6.21
CA GLN A 127 -2.51 1.30 -6.13
C GLN A 127 -1.99 0.54 -4.91
N ALA A 128 -2.63 0.66 -3.75
CA ALA A 128 -2.23 -0.05 -2.54
C ALA A 128 -2.32 -1.58 -2.68
N GLU A 129 -3.35 -2.08 -3.37
CA GLU A 129 -3.45 -3.51 -3.68
C GLU A 129 -2.28 -4.02 -4.53
N VAL A 130 -1.84 -3.22 -5.52
CA VAL A 130 -0.65 -3.54 -6.32
C VAL A 130 0.61 -3.49 -5.45
N ASP A 131 0.74 -2.48 -4.59
CA ASP A 131 1.89 -2.27 -3.70
C ASP A 131 2.05 -3.46 -2.72
N LYS A 132 0.94 -3.90 -2.10
CA LYS A 132 0.90 -5.10 -1.26
C LYS A 132 1.43 -6.34 -2.00
N PHE A 133 0.96 -6.55 -3.24
CA PHE A 133 1.43 -7.69 -4.05
C PHE A 133 2.92 -7.59 -4.37
N VAL A 134 3.40 -6.44 -4.88
CA VAL A 134 4.78 -6.33 -5.37
C VAL A 134 5.80 -6.34 -4.25
N VAL A 135 5.52 -5.71 -3.11
CA VAL A 135 6.43 -5.73 -1.96
C VAL A 135 6.61 -7.16 -1.45
N CYS A 136 5.53 -7.94 -1.36
CA CYS A 136 5.58 -9.34 -0.98
C CYS A 136 6.26 -10.21 -2.05
N LEU A 137 6.02 -9.93 -3.33
CA LEU A 137 6.63 -10.64 -4.44
C LEU A 137 8.16 -10.51 -4.44
N MET A 138 8.67 -9.28 -4.25
CA MET A 138 10.10 -8.99 -4.29
C MET A 138 10.89 -9.70 -3.21
N HIS A 139 10.25 -10.04 -2.08
CA HIS A 139 10.90 -10.79 -1.00
C HIS A 139 11.46 -12.15 -1.47
N ARG A 140 10.78 -12.83 -2.40
CA ARG A 140 11.22 -14.13 -2.95
C ARG A 140 11.56 -14.04 -4.43
N TRP A 141 12.05 -12.89 -4.89
CA TRP A 141 12.48 -12.78 -6.28
C TRP A 141 13.68 -13.69 -6.55
N GLY A 142 13.52 -14.65 -7.45
CA GLY A 142 14.55 -15.66 -7.67
C GLY A 142 13.99 -17.00 -8.11
N GLU A 143 14.63 -18.07 -7.65
CA GLU A 143 14.09 -19.42 -7.78
C GLU A 143 12.81 -19.57 -6.94
N GLY A 144 11.78 -20.21 -7.48
CA GLY A 144 10.50 -20.38 -6.79
C GLY A 144 9.54 -19.18 -6.86
N VAL A 145 9.97 -18.01 -7.39
CA VAL A 145 9.13 -16.80 -7.48
C VAL A 145 7.79 -17.04 -8.19
N ALA A 146 7.76 -17.92 -9.19
CA ALA A 146 6.54 -18.25 -9.91
C ALA A 146 5.49 -18.95 -9.04
N GLY A 147 5.92 -19.86 -8.15
CA GLY A 147 5.01 -20.52 -7.21
C GLY A 147 4.49 -19.54 -6.18
N TRP A 148 5.41 -18.77 -5.59
CA TRP A 148 5.10 -17.72 -4.63
C TRP A 148 4.13 -16.66 -5.17
N ALA A 149 4.36 -16.17 -6.39
CA ALA A 149 3.49 -15.16 -7.00
C ALA A 149 2.06 -15.67 -7.23
N ARG A 150 1.88 -16.95 -7.58
CA ARG A 150 0.54 -17.54 -7.70
C ARG A 150 -0.15 -17.66 -6.35
N GLU A 151 0.58 -18.06 -5.32
CA GLU A 151 0.07 -18.11 -3.95
C GLU A 151 -0.36 -16.72 -3.48
N LEU A 152 0.49 -15.70 -3.69
CA LEU A 152 0.16 -14.32 -3.36
C LEU A 152 -1.07 -13.81 -4.09
N LEU A 153 -1.21 -14.10 -5.39
CA LEU A 153 -2.42 -13.73 -6.13
C LEU A 153 -3.69 -14.30 -5.48
N GLY A 154 -3.65 -15.59 -5.10
CA GLY A 154 -4.79 -16.23 -4.43
C GLY A 154 -5.07 -15.62 -3.06
N ARG A 155 -4.04 -15.40 -2.24
CA ARG A 155 -4.17 -14.88 -0.88
C ARG A 155 -4.65 -13.42 -0.85
N LEU A 156 -4.14 -12.57 -1.75
CA LEU A 156 -4.43 -11.13 -1.74
C LEU A 156 -5.70 -10.75 -2.52
N PHE A 157 -6.11 -11.57 -3.50
CA PHE A 157 -7.23 -11.19 -4.38
C PHE A 157 -8.39 -12.17 -4.42
N ASP A 158 -8.17 -13.46 -4.09
CA ASP A 158 -9.24 -14.47 -4.15
C ASP A 158 -9.77 -14.84 -2.75
N GLN A 159 -8.95 -14.73 -1.70
CA GLN A 159 -9.28 -15.08 -0.32
C GLN A 159 -9.49 -13.84 0.57
N VAL A 160 -10.20 -12.85 0.06
CA VAL A 160 -10.42 -11.57 0.74
C VAL A 160 -11.72 -11.56 1.54
N ALA A 161 -11.69 -10.88 2.69
CA ALA A 161 -12.86 -10.58 3.49
C ALA A 161 -12.95 -9.07 3.70
N TYR A 162 -14.13 -8.51 3.48
CA TYR A 162 -14.38 -7.09 3.71
C TYR A 162 -15.03 -6.87 5.07
N GLN A 163 -14.75 -5.73 5.69
CA GLN A 163 -15.39 -5.34 6.95
C GLN A 163 -16.93 -5.38 6.82
N PRO A 164 -17.66 -5.87 7.85
CA PRO A 164 -19.09 -6.08 7.76
C PRO A 164 -19.90 -4.76 7.71
N LEU A 165 -19.37 -3.67 8.25
CA LEU A 165 -20.07 -2.40 8.43
C LEU A 165 -19.70 -1.33 7.39
N LEU A 166 -19.30 -1.74 6.19
CA LEU A 166 -19.03 -0.82 5.08
C LEU A 166 -20.32 -0.31 4.45
N SER A 167 -20.32 0.97 4.05
CA SER A 167 -21.35 1.51 3.17
C SER A 167 -21.33 0.79 1.81
N VAL A 168 -22.39 0.97 1.02
CA VAL A 168 -22.45 0.39 -0.34
C VAL A 168 -21.33 0.94 -1.22
N GLU A 169 -21.04 2.24 -1.09
CA GLU A 169 -19.99 2.93 -1.84
C GLU A 169 -18.59 2.50 -1.38
N GLU A 170 -18.37 2.34 -0.08
CA GLU A 170 -17.11 1.84 0.47
C GLU A 170 -16.85 0.40 -0.01
N ARG A 171 -17.87 -0.47 0.12
CA ARG A 171 -17.78 -1.86 -0.36
C ARG A 171 -17.48 -1.93 -1.85
N TRP A 172 -18.22 -1.18 -2.67
CA TRP A 172 -17.98 -1.13 -4.11
C TRP A 172 -16.56 -0.69 -4.44
N ARG A 173 -16.04 0.33 -3.75
CA ARG A 173 -14.68 0.83 -3.95
C ARG A 173 -13.63 -0.26 -3.67
N TYR A 174 -13.74 -0.98 -2.55
CA TYR A 174 -12.78 -2.04 -2.23
C TYR A 174 -12.89 -3.23 -3.20
N GLU A 175 -14.11 -3.64 -3.57
CA GLU A 175 -14.34 -4.73 -4.53
C GLU A 175 -13.78 -4.38 -5.92
N GLU A 176 -14.02 -3.15 -6.37
CA GLU A 176 -13.54 -2.67 -7.67
C GLU A 176 -12.02 -2.46 -7.68
N ALA A 177 -11.45 -1.91 -6.62
CA ALA A 177 -9.99 -1.79 -6.45
C ALA A 177 -9.33 -3.17 -6.48
N ASN A 178 -9.87 -4.14 -5.74
CA ASN A 178 -9.38 -5.51 -5.73
C ASN A 178 -9.45 -6.13 -7.13
N ARG A 179 -10.59 -6.02 -7.82
CA ARG A 179 -10.80 -6.58 -9.17
C ARG A 179 -9.83 -6.01 -10.19
N LEU A 180 -9.64 -4.69 -10.22
CA LEU A 180 -8.75 -4.00 -11.15
C LEU A 180 -7.28 -4.38 -10.89
N SER A 181 -6.88 -4.35 -9.63
CA SER A 181 -5.50 -4.63 -9.20
C SER A 181 -5.14 -6.09 -9.41
N ARG A 182 -6.07 -7.01 -9.16
CA ARG A 182 -5.93 -8.43 -9.48
C ARG A 182 -5.65 -8.64 -10.97
N ARG A 183 -6.42 -7.98 -11.85
CA ARG A 183 -6.25 -8.09 -13.31
C ARG A 183 -4.87 -7.58 -13.73
N PHE A 184 -4.45 -6.45 -13.17
CA PHE A 184 -3.14 -5.90 -13.44
C PHE A 184 -2.01 -6.83 -12.95
N CYS A 185 -2.06 -7.29 -11.70
CA CYS A 185 -1.06 -8.19 -11.13
C CYS A 185 -0.99 -9.53 -11.87
N ALA A 186 -2.14 -10.07 -12.32
CA ALA A 186 -2.19 -11.24 -13.18
C ALA A 186 -1.47 -11.02 -14.52
N ARG A 187 -1.58 -9.82 -15.12
CA ARG A 187 -0.82 -9.48 -16.33
C ARG A 187 0.69 -9.41 -16.08
N LEU A 188 1.10 -8.87 -14.93
CA LEU A 188 2.52 -8.81 -14.53
C LEU A 188 3.16 -10.21 -14.41
N MET A 189 2.36 -11.27 -14.23
CA MET A 189 2.85 -12.65 -14.15
C MET A 189 3.67 -13.06 -15.37
N GLY A 190 3.42 -12.52 -16.57
CA GLY A 190 4.27 -12.81 -17.73
C GLY A 190 5.75 -12.47 -17.49
N HIS A 191 6.01 -11.34 -16.83
CA HIS A 191 7.36 -10.90 -16.47
C HIS A 191 7.92 -11.70 -15.29
N VAL A 192 7.07 -12.08 -14.33
CA VAL A 192 7.48 -12.92 -13.19
C VAL A 192 7.91 -14.31 -13.65
N LEU A 193 7.10 -14.95 -14.50
CA LEU A 193 7.37 -16.29 -15.04
C LEU A 193 8.63 -16.33 -15.91
N SER A 194 8.88 -15.24 -16.66
CA SER A 194 10.10 -15.08 -17.45
C SER A 194 11.29 -14.49 -16.66
N ARG A 195 11.09 -14.21 -15.36
CA ARG A 195 12.08 -13.59 -14.44
C ARG A 195 12.69 -12.29 -14.99
N ARG A 196 11.89 -11.51 -15.72
CA ARG A 196 12.26 -10.22 -16.31
C ARG A 196 11.98 -9.08 -15.35
N LEU A 197 12.84 -8.91 -14.35
CA LEU A 197 12.70 -7.86 -13.34
C LEU A 197 12.67 -6.46 -13.97
N ASP A 198 13.49 -6.23 -15.01
CA ASP A 198 13.54 -4.99 -15.75
C ASP A 198 12.18 -4.62 -16.37
N ARG A 199 11.48 -5.60 -16.95
CA ARG A 199 10.17 -5.42 -17.56
C ARG A 199 9.07 -5.25 -16.53
N LEU A 200 9.13 -6.04 -15.44
CA LEU A 200 8.21 -5.89 -14.31
C LEU A 200 8.29 -4.48 -13.71
N LEU A 201 9.49 -4.01 -13.38
CA LEU A 201 9.69 -2.66 -12.86
C LEU A 201 9.31 -1.59 -13.90
N GLY A 202 9.56 -1.83 -15.18
CA GLY A 202 9.12 -0.94 -16.26
C GLY A 202 7.61 -0.71 -16.27
N ASP A 203 6.83 -1.79 -16.21
CA ASP A 203 5.36 -1.73 -16.20
C ASP A 203 4.83 -1.08 -14.92
N LEU A 204 5.41 -1.41 -13.75
CA LEU A 204 5.05 -0.81 -12.47
C LEU A 204 5.30 0.70 -12.46
N ARG A 205 6.47 1.14 -12.93
CA ARG A 205 6.84 2.56 -13.00
C ARG A 205 6.00 3.33 -14.01
N TYR A 206 5.62 2.68 -15.11
CA TYR A 206 4.71 3.28 -16.08
C TYR A 206 3.33 3.49 -15.44
N ALA A 207 2.76 2.45 -14.84
CA ALA A 207 1.47 2.51 -14.19
C ALA A 207 1.43 3.58 -13.09
N TYR A 208 2.46 3.64 -12.23
CA TYR A 208 2.51 4.58 -11.10
C TYR A 208 2.41 6.05 -11.54
N ARG A 209 2.99 6.41 -12.70
CA ARG A 209 3.00 7.78 -13.25
C ARG A 209 1.69 8.23 -13.89
N LEU A 210 0.79 7.30 -14.19
CA LEU A 210 -0.52 7.61 -14.77
C LEU A 210 -1.42 8.29 -13.73
N GLY A 211 -2.19 9.29 -14.15
CA GLY A 211 -3.27 9.83 -13.34
C GLY A 211 -4.48 8.88 -13.29
N ALA A 212 -5.39 9.13 -12.35
CA ALA A 212 -6.56 8.31 -12.01
C ALA A 212 -7.20 7.54 -13.17
N GLU A 213 -7.79 8.24 -14.14
CA GLU A 213 -8.54 7.61 -15.22
C GLU A 213 -7.64 6.73 -16.10
N ALA A 214 -6.44 7.22 -16.43
CA ALA A 214 -5.50 6.46 -17.25
C ALA A 214 -4.97 5.22 -16.51
N LYS A 215 -4.74 5.32 -15.19
CA LYS A 215 -4.31 4.21 -14.34
C LYS A 215 -5.37 3.12 -14.24
N LEU A 216 -6.60 3.50 -13.87
CA LEU A 216 -7.71 2.56 -13.73
C LEU A 216 -8.03 1.90 -15.07
N ARG A 217 -8.01 2.65 -16.18
CA ARG A 217 -8.08 2.05 -17.52
C ARG A 217 -6.92 1.11 -17.76
N HIS A 218 -5.68 1.49 -17.47
CA HIS A 218 -4.53 0.62 -17.66
C HIS A 218 -4.65 -0.69 -16.88
N PHE A 219 -5.13 -0.66 -15.63
CA PHE A 219 -5.41 -1.87 -14.82
C PHE A 219 -6.56 -2.68 -15.40
N ALA A 220 -7.59 -2.01 -15.92
CA ALA A 220 -8.74 -2.64 -16.54
C ALA A 220 -8.43 -3.29 -17.90
N HIS A 221 -7.46 -2.83 -18.68
CA HIS A 221 -7.14 -3.45 -19.97
C HIS A 221 -6.30 -4.70 -19.73
N GLY A 222 -6.70 -5.88 -20.22
CA GLY A 222 -5.91 -7.11 -20.08
C GLY A 222 -6.74 -8.37 -20.32
N GLY A 223 -6.84 -8.76 -21.59
CA GLY A 223 -7.75 -9.77 -22.13
C GLY A 223 -8.36 -9.19 -23.39
#